data_AF-A0A7X1XZ10-F1
#
_entry.id   AF-A0A7X1XZ10-F1
#
_cell.length_a   1.000
_cell.length_b   1.000
_cell.length_c   1.000
_cell.angle_alpha   90.00
_cell.angle_beta   90.00
_cell.angle_gamma   90.00
#
_symmetry.space_group_name_H-M   'P 1'
#
loop_
_entity.id
_entity.type
_entity.pdbx_description
1 polymer ?
#
loop_
_entity_poly.entity_id
_entity_poly.type
_entity_poly.pdbx_seq_one_letter_code
_entity_poly.pdbx_strand_id
1 'polypeptide(L)'
;MLNNIGGSTIAEAKERLSHHEVLGWIAYRQKYGTLDRNRRLERHFAILTHLTSRVAGGKAELNDYMVYSQQAQVVISLEQAVEAWS
;
A
#
# COMPACT_ATOMS: atom_id res chain seq x y z
N MET A 1 -4.20 -7.25 -5.39
CA MET A 1 -4.89 -7.07 -6.70
C MET A 1 -4.37 -5.81 -7.35
N LEU A 2 -4.32 -5.73 -8.68
CA LEU A 2 -3.83 -4.57 -9.45
C LEU A 2 -4.81 -3.37 -9.39
N ASN A 3 -5.39 -3.05 -8.23
CA ASN A 3 -6.33 -1.94 -8.05
C ASN A 3 -7.46 -1.91 -9.11
N ASN A 4 -8.18 -3.04 -9.26
CA ASN A 4 -9.22 -3.29 -10.27
C ASN A 4 -8.77 -3.35 -11.74
N ILE A 5 -7.47 -3.28 -12.04
CA ILE A 5 -6.96 -3.57 -13.39
C ILE A 5 -7.17 -5.06 -13.67
N GLY A 6 -7.93 -5.35 -14.73
CA GLY A 6 -8.37 -6.71 -15.06
C GLY A 6 -9.66 -7.16 -14.38
N GLY A 7 -10.27 -6.34 -13.53
CA GLY A 7 -11.48 -6.69 -12.77
C GLY A 7 -11.24 -6.81 -11.26
N SER A 8 -12.28 -7.18 -10.53
CA SER A 8 -12.29 -7.25 -9.07
C SER A 8 -11.94 -8.64 -8.53
N THR A 9 -11.84 -9.63 -9.42
CA THR A 9 -11.50 -11.02 -9.06
C THR A 9 -10.29 -11.54 -9.85
N ILE A 10 -9.66 -12.61 -9.34
CA ILE A 10 -8.55 -13.29 -10.04
C ILE A 10 -9.03 -13.90 -11.37
N ALA A 11 -10.26 -14.42 -11.41
CA ALA A 11 -10.84 -15.01 -12.61
C ALA A 11 -11.01 -13.97 -13.72
N GLU A 12 -11.62 -12.82 -13.40
CA GLU A 12 -11.75 -11.71 -14.34
C GLU A 12 -10.37 -11.21 -14.81
N ALA A 13 -9.40 -11.11 -13.89
CA ALA A 13 -8.07 -10.66 -14.26
C ALA A 13 -7.37 -11.61 -15.23
N LYS A 14 -7.56 -12.92 -15.08
CA LYS A 14 -7.03 -13.94 -16.00
C LYS A 14 -7.74 -13.93 -17.35
N GLU A 15 -9.03 -13.62 -17.38
CA GLU A 15 -9.82 -13.52 -18.61
C GLU A 15 -9.50 -12.25 -19.39
N ARG A 16 -9.33 -11.12 -18.70
CA ARG A 16 -9.28 -9.79 -19.30
C ARG A 16 -7.86 -9.24 -19.52
N LEU A 17 -6.85 -9.76 -18.83
CA LEU A 17 -5.46 -9.30 -19.00
C LEU A 17 -4.65 -10.29 -19.82
N SER A 18 -4.01 -9.78 -20.86
CA SER A 18 -2.98 -10.51 -21.59
C SER A 18 -1.69 -10.64 -20.77
N HIS A 19 -0.89 -11.67 -21.09
CA HIS A 19 0.42 -11.85 -20.48
C HIS A 19 1.33 -10.61 -20.67
N HIS A 20 1.28 -9.98 -21.83
CA HIS A 20 2.08 -8.78 -22.11
C HIS A 20 1.70 -7.59 -21.22
N GLU A 21 0.39 -7.36 -21.00
CA GLU A 21 -0.07 -6.32 -20.09
C GLU A 21 0.39 -6.58 -18.65
N VAL A 22 0.32 -7.83 -18.20
CA VAL A 22 0.81 -8.21 -16.86
C VAL A 22 2.30 -7.88 -16.71
N LEU A 23 3.12 -8.22 -17.70
CA LEU A 23 4.54 -7.84 -17.70
C LEU A 23 4.75 -6.33 -17.67
N GLY A 24 3.95 -5.57 -18.43
CA GLY A 24 3.96 -4.11 -18.39
C GLY A 24 3.63 -3.55 -17.01
N TRP A 25 2.62 -4.09 -16.34
CA TRP A 25 2.26 -3.70 -14.98
C TRP A 25 3.32 -4.08 -13.94
N ILE A 26 4.00 -5.20 -14.11
CA ILE A 26 5.14 -5.59 -13.27
C ILE A 26 6.28 -4.57 -13.41
N ALA A 27 6.66 -4.24 -14.65
CA ALA A 27 7.71 -3.25 -14.91
C ALA A 27 7.33 -1.87 -14.36
N TYR A 28 6.06 -1.45 -14.53
CA TYR A 28 5.54 -0.23 -13.94
C TYR A 28 5.68 -0.24 -12.41
N ARG A 29 5.31 -1.34 -11.75
CA ARG A 29 5.41 -1.47 -10.29
C ARG A 29 6.84 -1.44 -9.78
N GLN A 30 7.78 -2.03 -10.51
CA GLN A 30 9.20 -1.98 -10.14
C GLN A 30 9.74 -0.55 -10.22
N LYS A 31 9.31 0.23 -11.21
CA LYS A 31 9.77 1.61 -11.41
C LYS A 31 9.10 2.63 -10.48
N TYR A 32 7.79 2.48 -10.24
CA TYR A 32 6.98 3.51 -9.57
C TYR A 32 6.38 3.07 -8.22
N GLY A 33 6.58 1.80 -7.84
CA GLY A 33 6.07 1.24 -6.59
C GLY A 33 4.65 0.69 -6.69
N THR A 34 3.91 0.73 -5.57
CA THR A 34 2.55 0.16 -5.47
C THR A 34 1.58 0.77 -6.49
N LEU A 35 0.62 -0.03 -6.98
CA LEU A 35 -0.48 0.45 -7.83
C LEU A 35 -1.62 1.11 -7.04
N ASP A 36 -1.60 0.95 -5.72
CA ASP A 36 -2.55 1.56 -4.82
C ASP A 36 -2.36 3.08 -4.80
N ARG A 37 -3.33 3.80 -5.35
CA ARG A 37 -3.33 5.27 -5.40
C ARG A 37 -3.35 5.88 -3.99
N ASN A 38 -4.08 5.29 -3.05
CA ASN A 38 -4.24 5.84 -1.71
C ASN A 38 -2.93 5.71 -0.93
N ARG A 39 -2.23 4.57 -1.03
CA ARG A 39 -0.88 4.42 -0.45
C ARG A 39 0.13 5.40 -1.03
N ARG A 40 0.04 5.71 -2.32
CA ARG A 40 0.89 6.75 -2.92
C ARG A 40 0.53 8.14 -2.39
N LEU A 41 -0.75 8.50 -2.32
CA LEU A 41 -1.19 9.79 -1.78
C LEU A 41 -0.77 9.97 -0.32
N GLU A 42 -0.98 8.94 0.51
CA GLU A 42 -0.51 8.92 1.90
C GLU A 42 0.97 9.28 1.98
N ARG A 43 1.83 8.62 1.19
CA ARG A 43 3.27 8.91 1.22
C ARG A 43 3.58 10.38 0.91
N HIS A 44 2.90 10.99 -0.06
CA HIS A 44 3.11 12.40 -0.39
C HIS A 44 2.66 13.32 0.76
N PHE A 45 1.49 13.07 1.34
CA PHE A 45 0.99 13.86 2.47
C PHE A 45 1.84 13.65 3.73
N ALA A 46 2.30 12.43 3.99
CA ALA A 46 3.20 12.13 5.10
C ALA A 46 4.50 12.92 4.98
N ILE A 47 5.09 13.02 3.79
CA ILE A 47 6.30 13.84 3.55
C ILE A 47 6.01 15.31 3.83
N LEU A 48 4.91 15.86 3.30
CA LEU A 48 4.55 17.26 3.51
C LEU A 48 4.33 17.57 5.00
N THR A 49 3.55 16.73 5.69
CA THR A 49 3.27 16.89 7.12
C THR A 49 4.54 16.71 7.97
N HIS A 50 5.40 15.76 7.62
CA HIS A 50 6.67 15.56 8.30
C HIS A 50 7.55 16.82 8.15
N LEU A 51 7.73 17.33 6.93
CA LEU A 51 8.52 18.53 6.69
C LEU A 51 7.97 19.75 7.45
N THR A 52 6.66 19.99 7.41
CA THR A 52 6.05 21.11 8.15
C THR A 52 6.17 20.93 9.66
N SER A 53 6.03 19.70 10.17
CA SER A 53 6.25 19.38 11.58
C SER A 53 7.69 19.64 12.01
N ARG A 54 8.68 19.22 11.22
CA ARG A 54 10.11 19.46 11.51
C ARG A 54 10.44 20.95 11.56
N VAL A 55 9.89 21.74 10.63
CA VAL A 55 10.04 23.21 10.63
C VAL A 55 9.43 23.83 11.88
N ALA A 56 8.32 23.28 12.39
CA ALA A 56 7.67 23.71 13.62
C ALA A 56 8.31 23.14 14.92
N GLY A 57 9.47 22.47 14.83
CA GLY A 57 10.17 21.89 15.99
C GLY A 57 9.63 20.53 16.45
N GLY A 58 8.75 19.90 15.67
CA GLY A 58 8.27 18.55 15.90
C GLY A 58 9.38 17.50 15.78
N LYS A 59 9.20 16.38 16.49
CA LYS A 59 10.17 15.28 16.60
C LYS A 59 9.67 13.95 16.03
N ALA A 60 8.45 13.93 15.48
CA ALA A 60 7.89 12.73 14.87
C ALA A 60 8.65 12.37 13.59
N GLU A 61 8.77 11.07 13.35
CA GLU A 61 9.41 10.51 12.18
C GLU A 61 8.41 10.34 11.04
N LEU A 62 8.89 10.21 9.79
CA LEU A 62 8.02 10.12 8.62
C LEU A 62 6.98 9.00 8.74
N ASN A 63 7.40 7.86 9.30
CA ASN A 63 6.54 6.68 9.45
C ASN A 63 5.37 6.92 10.41
N ASP A 64 5.48 7.88 11.34
CA ASP A 64 4.40 8.21 12.28
C ASP A 64 3.17 8.79 11.54
N TYR A 65 3.38 9.32 10.34
CA TYR A 65 2.33 9.87 9.47
C TYR A 65 1.84 8.88 8.39
N MET A 66 2.32 7.63 8.40
CA MET A 66 2.02 6.60 7.39
C MET A 66 1.16 5.46 7.98
N VAL A 67 -0.13 5.72 8.16
CA VAL A 67 -1.13 4.81 8.76
C VAL A 67 -1.18 3.43 8.08
N TYR A 68 -1.22 3.37 6.75
CA TYR A 68 -1.31 2.09 6.02
C TYR A 68 -0.03 1.26 6.12
N SER A 69 1.10 1.90 6.41
CA SER A 69 2.38 1.20 6.59
C SER A 69 2.53 0.64 8.00
N GLN A 70 1.98 1.32 9.01
CA GLN A 70 1.90 0.83 10.38
C GLN A 70 0.96 -0.39 10.50
N GLN A 71 -0.17 -0.38 9.80
CA GLN A 71 -1.12 -1.51 9.80
C GLN A 71 -0.54 -2.80 9.18
N ALA A 72 0.40 -2.68 8.24
CA ALA A 72 1.07 -3.84 7.65
C ALA A 72 2.03 -4.56 8.62
N GLN A 73 2.36 -3.93 9.76
CA GLN A 73 3.30 -4.45 10.75
C GLN A 73 2.63 -5.21 11.90
N VAL A 74 1.30 -5.18 12.03
CA VAL A 74 0.59 -5.98 13.03
C VAL A 74 0.48 -7.42 12.52
N VAL A 75 1.60 -8.12 12.55
CA VAL A 75 1.67 -9.57 12.30
C VAL A 75 1.31 -10.26 13.61
N ILE A 76 0.02 -10.53 13.80
CA ILE A 76 -0.41 -11.45 14.85
C ILE A 76 -0.16 -12.89 14.40
N SER A 77 0.19 -13.75 15.34
CA SER A 77 0.22 -15.19 15.10
C SER A 77 -1.18 -15.73 14.78
N LEU A 78 -1.24 -16.91 14.15
CA LEU A 78 -2.52 -17.57 13.86
C LEU A 78 -3.32 -17.81 15.15
N GLU A 79 -2.62 -18.21 16.20
CA GLU A 79 -3.19 -18.47 17.53
C GLU A 79 -3.84 -17.21 18.11
N GLN A 80 -3.14 -16.06 18.04
CA GLN A 80 -3.67 -14.77 18.48
C GLN A 80 -4.85 -14.29 17.64
N ALA A 81 -4.86 -14.58 16.33
CA ALA A 81 -5.96 -14.23 15.45
C ALA A 81 -7.24 -14.99 15.79
N VAL A 82 -7.12 -16.29 16.10
CA VAL A 82 -8.25 -17.14 16.50
C VAL A 82 -8.84 -16.69 17.83
N GLU A 83 -7.99 -16.34 18.81
CA GLU A 83 -8.42 -15.87 20.12
C GLU A 83 -9.15 -14.51 20.07
N ALA A 84 -8.74 -13.61 19.15
CA ALA A 84 -9.41 -12.32 18.95
C ALA A 84 -10.78 -12.42 18.24
N TRP A 85 -11.13 -13.58 17.66
CA TRP A 85 -12.39 -13.82 16.96
C TRP A 85 -13.45 -14.52 17.81
N SER A 86 -13.06 -15.17 18.89
CA SER A 86 -13.95 -15.77 19.89
C SER A 86 -14.56 -14.74 20.84
#